data_AF-A0A6B2V3M4-F1
#
_entry.id   AF-A0A6B2V3M4-F1
#
_cell.length_a   1.000
_cell.length_b   1.000
_cell.length_c   1.000
_cell.angle_alpha   90.00
_cell.angle_beta   90.00
_cell.angle_gamma   90.00
#
_symmetry.space_group_name_H-M   'P 1'
#
loop_
_entity.id
_entity.type
_entity.pdbx_description
1 polymer ?
#
loop_
_entity_poly.entity_id
_entity_poly.type
_entity_poly.pdbx_seq_one_letter_code
_entity_poly.pdbx_strand_id
1 'polypeptide(L)'
;MTGATGAVTSLTAKFRAECTTGCKVTKNAAWYGGDLVSGQSVNGYVSYSSSPAAGAQVRFTTSYKLYVTTPGAQITDPNASWSNPREIRCDDDVRDTTSTTSTPASGCVVPSETPVVKLSATSSSDSAAAGYLWAQQNLADGWGRDKPLTRAKSGIADRASQTCGSGSSEPFQPRTDLVAGDSCGQFPFAATHEGGTDGAQCAEIVPNYSSGGWDVYKLNGENSNRPCARVHAPLADVQSAETQLSEGFASQRVVEGEQFKVVITSSTPQPQGACLDNAPSGALPSRDGWIRNTTEPIAHTNKTTTPPGPGGTRAAAAQACLGKNLGDGSDAVGDITGWQDAQLFRDTFSPGTGLARCHLIANILGGKGQKGDGGQNNLVPCWQVGMNTGTPSMRTYEWAAQRAVANAAFGPNDAIFYQAIPDYRDDTSTIPQGITMSATVERADGTSQPLFPDVYIPNTKGDTGLLNLGN
;
A
#
# COMPACT_ATOMS: atom_id res chain seq x y z
N MET A 1 -39.24 -41.45 5.54
CA MET A 1 -40.58 -41.57 4.91
C MET A 1 -40.83 -40.29 4.10
N THR A 2 -41.13 -40.42 2.80
CA THR A 2 -41.26 -39.30 1.84
C THR A 2 -42.71 -38.98 1.45
N GLY A 3 -43.70 -39.49 2.17
CA GLY A 3 -45.10 -39.12 1.95
C GLY A 3 -46.08 -39.99 2.73
N ALA A 4 -47.27 -39.47 2.98
CA ALA A 4 -48.42 -40.26 3.41
C ALA A 4 -49.01 -40.96 2.17
N THR A 5 -49.26 -42.27 2.27
CA THR A 5 -49.91 -43.06 1.20
C THR A 5 -51.20 -43.67 1.76
N GLY A 6 -52.24 -43.79 0.92
CA GLY A 6 -53.54 -44.32 1.36
C GLY A 6 -54.40 -43.30 2.12
N ALA A 7 -55.06 -43.72 3.21
CA ALA A 7 -56.09 -42.95 3.93
C ALA A 7 -55.58 -41.80 4.82
N VAL A 8 -54.27 -41.59 4.91
CA VAL A 8 -53.66 -40.52 5.71
C VAL A 8 -53.52 -39.27 4.86
N THR A 9 -54.35 -38.25 5.10
CA THR A 9 -54.40 -37.00 4.33
C THR A 9 -53.58 -35.86 4.96
N SER A 10 -53.20 -35.97 6.22
CA SER A 10 -52.31 -35.03 6.91
C SER A 10 -51.36 -35.75 7.89
N LEU A 11 -50.26 -35.07 8.23
CA LEU A 11 -49.29 -35.50 9.23
C LEU A 11 -49.11 -34.38 10.27
N THR A 12 -48.96 -34.72 11.54
CA THR A 12 -48.55 -33.76 12.55
C THR A 12 -47.03 -33.78 12.67
N ALA A 13 -46.39 -32.61 12.50
CA ALA A 13 -44.96 -32.45 12.73
C ALA A 13 -44.66 -31.62 13.98
N LYS A 14 -43.62 -32.00 14.70
CA LYS A 14 -43.10 -31.28 15.85
C LYS A 14 -41.58 -31.27 15.81
N PHE A 15 -41.00 -30.11 16.09
CA PHE A 15 -39.56 -29.92 16.16
C PHE A 15 -39.17 -29.56 17.60
N ARG A 16 -38.09 -30.16 18.10
CA ARG A 16 -37.48 -29.76 19.36
C ARG A 16 -36.00 -29.48 19.19
N ALA A 17 -35.57 -28.34 19.68
CA ALA A 17 -34.18 -27.96 19.83
C ALA A 17 -33.72 -28.17 21.28
N GLU A 18 -32.50 -28.65 21.41
CA GLU A 18 -31.76 -28.88 22.64
C GLU A 18 -30.36 -28.26 22.49
N CYS A 19 -29.68 -28.03 23.61
CA CYS A 19 -28.27 -27.65 23.62
C CYS A 19 -27.60 -28.22 24.88
N THR A 20 -26.28 -28.36 24.82
CA THR A 20 -25.49 -28.83 25.96
C THR A 20 -25.34 -27.76 27.05
N THR A 21 -24.69 -28.11 28.16
CA THR A 21 -24.40 -27.21 29.28
C THR A 21 -23.80 -25.87 28.82
N GLY A 22 -24.20 -24.77 29.48
CA GLY A 22 -23.76 -23.42 29.11
C GLY A 22 -24.68 -22.72 28.11
N CYS A 23 -25.74 -23.39 27.66
CA CYS A 23 -26.78 -22.81 26.81
C CYS A 23 -28.18 -23.09 27.37
N LYS A 24 -29.09 -22.16 27.13
CA LYS A 24 -30.54 -22.30 27.36
C LYS A 24 -31.27 -22.11 26.05
N VAL A 25 -32.12 -23.07 25.69
CA VAL A 25 -33.02 -22.92 24.54
C VAL A 25 -34.19 -22.03 24.96
N THR A 26 -34.28 -20.82 24.41
CA THR A 26 -35.33 -19.83 24.72
C THR A 26 -36.58 -20.02 23.87
N LYS A 27 -36.41 -20.52 22.65
CA LYS A 27 -37.50 -21.00 21.79
C LYS A 27 -37.16 -22.41 21.33
N ASN A 28 -37.72 -23.40 22.02
CA ASN A 28 -37.36 -24.81 21.86
C ASN A 28 -38.06 -25.52 20.71
N ALA A 29 -39.05 -24.91 20.07
CA ALA A 29 -39.74 -25.47 18.93
C ALA A 29 -40.02 -24.37 17.92
N ALA A 30 -39.61 -24.61 16.67
CA ALA A 30 -39.98 -23.75 15.56
C ALA A 30 -41.48 -23.90 15.22
N TRP A 31 -42.00 -25.13 15.39
CA TRP A 31 -43.41 -25.51 15.32
C TRP A 31 -43.68 -26.64 16.33
N TYR A 32 -44.86 -26.62 16.96
CA TYR A 32 -45.25 -27.56 18.01
C TYR A 32 -46.62 -28.15 17.70
N GLY A 33 -46.67 -29.04 16.72
CA GLY A 33 -47.92 -29.60 16.18
C GLY A 33 -48.46 -28.80 14.99
N GLY A 34 -49.63 -29.24 14.49
CA GLY A 34 -50.26 -28.72 13.28
C GLY A 34 -50.23 -29.74 12.13
N ASP A 35 -51.29 -29.73 11.33
CA ASP A 35 -51.43 -30.63 10.18
C ASP A 35 -50.61 -30.12 8.99
N LEU A 36 -49.71 -30.96 8.52
CA LEU A 36 -49.03 -30.83 7.24
C LEU A 36 -49.75 -31.70 6.23
N VAL A 37 -50.31 -31.07 5.21
CA VAL A 37 -50.86 -31.77 4.04
C VAL A 37 -49.81 -31.89 2.95
N SER A 38 -50.05 -32.78 1.99
CA SER A 38 -49.16 -32.95 0.84
C SER A 38 -48.94 -31.63 0.10
N GLY A 39 -47.68 -31.30 -0.20
CA GLY A 39 -47.29 -30.04 -0.86
C GLY A 39 -47.10 -28.84 0.06
N GLN A 40 -47.47 -28.94 1.34
CA GLN A 40 -47.25 -27.86 2.31
C GLN A 40 -45.82 -27.88 2.87
N SER A 41 -45.21 -26.69 2.98
CA SER A 41 -43.93 -26.49 3.68
C SER A 41 -44.13 -25.62 4.91
N VAL A 42 -43.42 -25.94 5.99
CA VAL A 42 -43.34 -25.10 7.19
C VAL A 42 -41.91 -24.68 7.44
N ASN A 43 -41.74 -23.44 7.86
CA ASN A 43 -40.47 -22.86 8.26
C ASN A 43 -40.61 -22.24 9.65
N GLY A 44 -39.47 -22.01 10.28
CA GLY A 44 -39.43 -21.35 11.58
C GLY A 44 -38.03 -21.34 12.13
N TYR A 45 -37.88 -20.66 13.26
CA TYR A 45 -36.60 -20.49 13.95
C TYR A 45 -36.72 -21.00 15.38
N VAL A 46 -35.60 -21.51 15.88
CA VAL A 46 -35.35 -21.76 17.30
C VAL A 46 -34.34 -20.74 17.81
N SER A 47 -34.32 -20.51 19.11
CA SER A 47 -33.46 -19.50 19.72
C SER A 47 -32.77 -20.07 20.95
N TYR A 48 -31.52 -19.66 21.12
CA TYR A 48 -30.64 -20.04 22.20
C TYR A 48 -30.16 -18.79 22.90
N SER A 49 -29.91 -18.87 24.20
CA SER A 49 -29.25 -17.84 24.98
C SER A 49 -28.12 -18.45 25.78
N SER A 50 -27.02 -17.73 25.87
CA SER A 50 -25.93 -18.02 26.80
C SER A 50 -25.52 -16.72 27.48
N SER A 51 -25.13 -16.80 28.75
CA SER A 51 -24.73 -15.64 29.56
C SER A 51 -23.49 -16.01 30.36
N PRO A 52 -22.32 -16.10 29.68
CA PRO A 52 -21.06 -16.34 30.38
C PRO A 52 -20.82 -15.23 31.41
N ALA A 53 -20.20 -15.59 32.54
CA ALA A 53 -19.70 -14.60 33.48
C ALA A 53 -18.60 -13.74 32.83
N ALA A 54 -18.34 -12.55 33.39
CA ALA A 54 -17.29 -11.68 32.86
C ALA A 54 -15.92 -12.37 32.89
N GLY A 55 -15.21 -12.36 31.76
CA GLY A 55 -13.94 -13.07 31.57
C GLY A 55 -14.08 -14.59 31.43
N ALA A 56 -15.30 -15.13 31.38
CA ALA A 56 -15.53 -16.55 31.22
C ALA A 56 -15.91 -16.90 29.77
N GLN A 57 -15.52 -18.11 29.37
CA GLN A 57 -15.94 -18.71 28.12
C GLN A 57 -16.88 -19.88 28.40
N VAL A 58 -17.96 -19.97 27.63
CA VAL A 58 -18.79 -21.18 27.56
C VAL A 58 -18.75 -21.75 26.14
N ARG A 59 -18.80 -23.08 26.05
CA ARG A 59 -18.81 -23.83 24.80
C ARG A 59 -19.98 -24.81 24.85
N PHE A 60 -20.77 -24.84 23.78
CA PHE A 60 -21.89 -25.77 23.69
C PHE A 60 -22.17 -26.19 22.26
N THR A 61 -22.82 -27.35 22.10
CA THR A 61 -23.38 -27.79 20.81
C THR A 61 -24.90 -27.74 20.87
N THR A 62 -25.53 -27.74 19.70
CA THR A 62 -26.99 -27.79 19.56
C THR A 62 -27.42 -29.13 18.99
N SER A 63 -28.58 -29.60 19.39
CA SER A 63 -29.16 -30.84 18.88
C SER A 63 -30.65 -30.66 18.62
N TYR A 64 -31.18 -31.53 17.77
CA TYR A 64 -32.51 -31.39 17.20
C TYR A 64 -33.19 -32.75 17.13
N LYS A 65 -34.50 -32.74 17.38
CA LYS A 65 -35.38 -33.90 17.29
C LYS A 65 -36.59 -33.54 16.45
N LEU A 66 -36.87 -34.36 15.45
CA LEU A 66 -38.06 -34.24 14.60
C LEU A 66 -39.01 -35.40 14.90
N TYR A 67 -40.27 -35.03 15.12
CA TYR A 67 -41.37 -35.94 15.35
C TYR A 67 -42.39 -35.76 14.24
N VAL A 68 -42.81 -36.85 13.60
CA VAL A 68 -43.79 -36.91 12.52
C VAL A 68 -44.73 -38.07 12.84
N THR A 69 -46.01 -37.76 13.00
CA THR A 69 -47.03 -38.73 13.37
C THR A 69 -48.34 -38.48 12.62
N THR A 70 -49.26 -39.44 12.67
CA THR A 70 -50.65 -39.22 12.24
C THR A 70 -51.38 -38.33 13.26
N PRO A 71 -52.33 -37.48 12.81
CA PRO A 71 -53.12 -36.64 13.72
C PRO A 71 -53.75 -37.44 14.85
N GLY A 72 -53.65 -36.93 16.08
CA GLY A 72 -54.23 -37.55 17.28
C GLY A 72 -53.42 -38.68 17.93
N ALA A 73 -52.34 -39.15 17.31
CA ALA A 73 -51.48 -40.18 17.91
C ALA A 73 -50.54 -39.60 18.98
N GLN A 74 -50.30 -40.36 20.05
CA GLN A 74 -49.33 -40.01 21.09
C GLN A 74 -47.90 -40.17 20.54
N ILE A 75 -47.09 -39.13 20.71
CA ILE A 75 -45.71 -39.08 20.22
C ILE A 75 -44.77 -39.38 21.40
N THR A 76 -44.16 -40.57 21.42
CA THR A 76 -43.17 -40.95 22.44
C THR A 76 -41.74 -40.81 21.94
N ASP A 77 -41.46 -41.22 20.71
CA ASP A 77 -40.09 -41.29 20.16
C ASP A 77 -39.88 -40.37 18.94
N PRO A 78 -38.69 -39.75 18.80
CA PRO A 78 -38.36 -38.94 17.64
C PRO A 78 -38.12 -39.81 16.41
N ASN A 79 -38.68 -39.41 15.26
CA ASN A 79 -38.45 -40.07 13.98
C ASN A 79 -37.05 -39.78 13.42
N ALA A 80 -36.48 -38.63 13.77
CA ALA A 80 -35.10 -38.29 13.45
C ALA A 80 -34.49 -37.45 14.58
N SER A 81 -33.21 -37.69 14.87
CA SER A 81 -32.42 -36.90 15.80
C SER A 81 -31.06 -36.62 15.18
N TRP A 82 -30.56 -35.40 15.30
CA TRP A 82 -29.23 -35.02 14.84
C TRP A 82 -28.66 -33.92 15.72
N SER A 83 -27.34 -33.79 15.71
CA SER A 83 -26.62 -32.72 16.41
C SER A 83 -25.88 -31.86 15.42
N ASN A 84 -25.76 -30.57 15.70
CA ASN A 84 -24.80 -29.71 15.03
C ASN A 84 -23.41 -30.02 15.61
N PRO A 85 -22.48 -30.59 14.82
CA PRO A 85 -21.14 -30.91 15.32
C PRO A 85 -20.30 -29.65 15.57
N ARG A 86 -20.74 -28.50 15.08
CA ARG A 86 -20.03 -27.23 15.25
C ARG A 86 -20.33 -26.67 16.63
N GLU A 87 -19.27 -26.55 17.41
CA GLU A 87 -19.33 -25.93 18.73
C GLU A 87 -19.60 -24.43 18.60
N ILE A 88 -20.41 -23.91 19.51
CA ILE A 88 -20.67 -22.48 19.67
C ILE A 88 -19.92 -22.04 20.92
N ARG A 89 -19.04 -21.05 20.78
CA ARG A 89 -18.43 -20.33 21.89
C ARG A 89 -19.28 -19.11 22.19
N CYS A 90 -19.53 -18.83 23.47
CA CYS A 90 -19.90 -17.49 23.91
C CYS A 90 -18.95 -17.00 24.98
N ASP A 91 -18.58 -15.72 24.92
CA ASP A 91 -17.59 -15.11 25.80
C ASP A 91 -17.77 -13.58 25.83
N ASP A 92 -16.87 -12.89 26.52
CA ASP A 92 -16.64 -11.44 26.51
C ASP A 92 -15.13 -11.10 26.42
N ASP A 93 -14.30 -12.05 25.96
CA ASP A 93 -12.82 -12.00 25.98
C ASP A 93 -12.21 -11.33 24.73
N VAL A 94 -13.06 -10.80 23.86
CA VAL A 94 -12.63 -10.05 22.67
C VAL A 94 -11.85 -8.78 22.99
N ARG A 95 -11.85 -8.35 24.26
CA ARG A 95 -11.15 -7.19 24.80
C ARG A 95 -9.67 -7.19 24.42
N ASP A 96 -9.19 -6.13 23.80
CA ASP A 96 -7.86 -5.63 24.14
C ASP A 96 -7.95 -4.93 25.49
N THR A 97 -7.10 -5.32 26.43
CA THR A 97 -7.16 -4.89 27.84
C THR A 97 -6.83 -3.42 28.08
N THR A 98 -6.73 -2.62 27.01
CA THR A 98 -6.28 -1.22 27.04
C THR A 98 -7.44 -0.21 27.09
N SER A 99 -8.67 -0.61 26.75
CA SER A 99 -9.85 0.26 26.83
C SER A 99 -10.63 0.00 28.12
N THR A 100 -10.62 0.98 29.05
CA THR A 100 -11.30 0.91 30.36
C THR A 100 -12.73 1.48 30.33
N THR A 101 -13.21 2.00 29.19
CA THR A 101 -14.40 2.84 29.13
C THR A 101 -15.66 2.18 28.57
N SER A 102 -15.61 0.92 28.14
CA SER A 102 -16.81 0.17 27.76
C SER A 102 -16.72 -1.31 28.10
N THR A 103 -17.77 -1.85 28.71
CA THR A 103 -17.93 -3.30 28.88
C THR A 103 -18.36 -3.87 27.53
N PRO A 104 -17.59 -4.76 26.88
CA PRO A 104 -18.03 -5.37 25.63
C PRO A 104 -19.30 -6.18 25.89
N ALA A 105 -20.24 -6.13 24.95
CA ALA A 105 -21.38 -7.03 25.01
C ALA A 105 -20.91 -8.48 24.88
N SER A 106 -21.45 -9.35 25.74
CA SER A 106 -21.29 -10.79 25.57
C SER A 106 -21.85 -11.21 24.20
N GLY A 107 -21.21 -12.20 23.58
CA GLY A 107 -21.59 -12.62 22.24
C GLY A 107 -21.10 -14.02 21.95
N CYS A 108 -21.58 -14.59 20.84
CA CYS A 108 -21.33 -15.97 20.46
C CYS A 108 -20.77 -16.08 19.05
N VAL A 109 -19.87 -17.04 18.83
CA VAL A 109 -19.28 -17.40 17.53
C VAL A 109 -19.22 -18.90 17.36
N VAL A 110 -19.01 -19.34 16.13
CA VAL A 110 -18.80 -20.73 15.76
C VAL A 110 -17.31 -20.88 15.39
N PRO A 111 -16.42 -21.33 16.31
CA PRO A 111 -14.96 -21.27 16.10
C PRO A 111 -14.46 -22.09 14.91
N SER A 112 -15.25 -23.05 14.41
CA SER A 112 -14.93 -23.82 13.20
C SER A 112 -14.98 -22.99 11.91
N GLU A 113 -15.57 -21.79 11.95
CA GLU A 113 -15.59 -20.85 10.84
C GLU A 113 -14.48 -19.82 11.05
N THR A 114 -13.54 -19.72 10.11
CA THR A 114 -12.47 -18.73 10.20
C THR A 114 -13.05 -17.32 10.10
N PRO A 115 -12.86 -16.45 11.09
CA PRO A 115 -13.40 -15.10 11.06
C PRO A 115 -12.70 -14.23 10.00
N VAL A 116 -13.43 -13.23 9.49
CA VAL A 116 -12.93 -12.32 8.44
C VAL A 116 -12.97 -10.88 8.94
N VAL A 117 -11.80 -10.32 9.21
CA VAL A 117 -11.62 -8.91 9.57
C VAL A 117 -11.54 -8.08 8.28
N LYS A 118 -12.19 -6.91 8.27
CA LYS A 118 -12.28 -6.05 7.09
C LYS A 118 -11.56 -4.73 7.33
N LEU A 119 -10.71 -4.34 6.39
CA LEU A 119 -10.08 -3.02 6.31
C LEU A 119 -10.48 -2.32 5.01
N SER A 120 -10.51 -0.99 5.03
CA SER A 120 -10.77 -0.13 3.87
C SER A 120 -9.47 0.52 3.39
N ALA A 121 -9.25 0.47 2.07
CA ALA A 121 -8.22 1.20 1.33
C ALA A 121 -8.86 2.01 0.19
N THR A 122 -9.96 2.72 0.46
CA THR A 122 -10.83 3.31 -0.58
C THR A 122 -10.61 4.80 -0.79
N SER A 123 -9.89 5.46 0.10
CA SER A 123 -9.63 6.90 0.06
C SER A 123 -8.14 7.21 0.17
N SER A 124 -7.73 8.43 -0.15
CA SER A 124 -6.34 8.90 0.00
C SER A 124 -5.80 8.88 1.43
N SER A 125 -6.65 8.65 2.43
CA SER A 125 -6.30 8.60 3.87
C SER A 125 -6.20 7.17 4.41
N ASP A 126 -6.09 6.18 3.51
CA ASP A 126 -6.00 4.76 3.86
C ASP A 126 -4.67 4.14 3.39
N SER A 127 -3.58 4.91 3.34
CA SER A 127 -2.30 4.46 2.75
C SER A 127 -1.73 3.22 3.43
N ALA A 128 -1.82 3.11 4.75
CA ALA A 128 -1.41 1.91 5.48
C ALA A 128 -2.18 0.66 5.00
N ALA A 129 -3.50 0.74 4.88
CA ALA A 129 -4.34 -0.36 4.41
C ALA A 129 -4.03 -0.74 2.94
N ALA A 130 -3.74 0.24 2.08
CA ALA A 130 -3.29 -0.01 0.71
C ALA A 130 -1.95 -0.75 0.67
N GLY A 131 -0.99 -0.36 1.51
CA GLY A 131 0.28 -1.07 1.66
C GLY A 131 0.10 -2.50 2.15
N TYR A 132 -0.83 -2.74 3.08
CA TYR A 132 -1.17 -4.09 3.53
C TYR A 132 -1.81 -4.92 2.41
N LEU A 133 -2.68 -4.35 1.59
CA LEU A 133 -3.26 -5.03 0.43
C LEU A 133 -2.18 -5.44 -0.58
N TRP A 134 -1.24 -4.54 -0.87
CA TRP A 134 -0.08 -4.87 -1.70
C TRP A 134 0.72 -6.02 -1.09
N ALA A 135 0.94 -6.01 0.22
CA ALA A 135 1.68 -7.06 0.91
C ALA A 135 0.97 -8.42 0.82
N GLN A 136 -0.37 -8.47 0.96
CA GLN A 136 -1.16 -9.69 0.75
C GLN A 136 -1.03 -10.27 -0.66
N GLN A 137 -0.81 -9.41 -1.66
CA GLN A 137 -0.75 -9.80 -3.06
C GLN A 137 0.66 -10.17 -3.55
N ASN A 138 1.69 -9.60 -2.93
CA ASN A 138 3.06 -9.62 -3.47
C ASN A 138 4.09 -10.33 -2.59
N LEU A 139 3.82 -10.52 -1.29
CA LEU A 139 4.72 -11.27 -0.41
C LEU A 139 4.51 -12.77 -0.57
N ALA A 140 5.60 -13.54 -0.49
CA ALA A 140 5.61 -14.98 -0.76
C ALA A 140 4.61 -15.81 0.09
N ASP A 141 4.28 -15.35 1.29
CA ASP A 141 3.43 -16.12 2.20
C ASP A 141 1.93 -15.91 1.99
N GLY A 142 1.50 -14.81 1.37
CA GLY A 142 0.08 -14.49 1.18
C GLY A 142 -0.71 -14.38 2.50
N TRP A 143 -0.06 -13.91 3.57
CA TRP A 143 -0.67 -13.77 4.90
C TRP A 143 -1.95 -12.95 4.87
N GLY A 144 -2.92 -13.34 5.70
CA GLY A 144 -4.25 -12.72 5.78
C GLY A 144 -5.18 -13.05 4.62
N ARG A 145 -4.69 -13.59 3.49
CA ARG A 145 -5.50 -13.98 2.32
C ARG A 145 -5.50 -15.51 2.13
N ASP A 146 -4.35 -16.04 1.76
CA ASP A 146 -4.15 -17.44 1.42
C ASP A 146 -3.82 -18.26 2.68
N LYS A 147 -2.99 -17.68 3.55
CA LYS A 147 -2.71 -18.18 4.90
C LYS A 147 -3.38 -17.28 5.94
N PRO A 148 -4.14 -17.82 6.92
CA PRO A 148 -4.71 -17.00 7.98
C PRO A 148 -3.61 -16.44 8.88
N LEU A 149 -3.89 -15.29 9.50
CA LEU A 149 -3.09 -14.71 10.57
C LEU A 149 -3.58 -15.22 11.92
N THR A 150 -2.75 -15.19 12.95
CA THR A 150 -3.10 -15.64 14.30
C THR A 150 -3.06 -14.45 15.26
N ARG A 151 -4.18 -14.14 15.94
CA ARG A 151 -4.25 -12.97 16.85
C ARG A 151 -3.26 -13.13 18.02
N ALA A 152 -2.55 -12.04 18.33
CA ALA A 152 -1.62 -11.92 19.46
C ALA A 152 -1.90 -10.65 20.28
N LYS A 153 -2.38 -10.82 21.51
CA LYS A 153 -2.70 -9.78 22.50
C LYS A 153 -1.48 -9.32 23.32
N SER A 154 -0.41 -10.12 23.35
CA SER A 154 0.83 -9.84 24.09
C SER A 154 2.04 -9.73 23.15
N GLY A 155 3.11 -9.08 23.60
CA GLY A 155 4.33 -8.87 22.80
C GLY A 155 4.15 -7.97 21.58
N ILE A 156 3.05 -7.18 21.52
CA ILE A 156 2.74 -6.27 20.42
C ILE A 156 3.84 -5.22 20.25
N ALA A 157 4.25 -4.58 21.36
CA ALA A 157 5.29 -3.56 21.35
C ALA A 157 6.66 -4.12 20.92
N ASP A 158 6.99 -5.35 21.32
CA ASP A 158 8.25 -5.98 20.93
C ASP A 158 8.26 -6.29 19.43
N ARG A 159 7.17 -6.85 18.90
CA ARG A 159 7.01 -7.13 17.46
C ARG A 159 6.98 -5.84 16.63
N ALA A 160 6.36 -4.77 17.16
CA ALA A 160 6.41 -3.45 16.53
C ALA A 160 7.84 -2.88 16.50
N SER A 161 8.56 -3.02 17.63
CA SER A 161 9.94 -2.55 17.76
C SER A 161 10.92 -3.31 16.84
N GLN A 162 10.71 -4.62 16.67
CA GLN A 162 11.55 -5.47 15.80
C GLN A 162 11.42 -5.15 14.30
N THR A 163 10.21 -4.79 13.84
CA THR A 163 9.99 -4.48 12.42
C THR A 163 10.16 -2.99 12.11
N CYS A 164 9.58 -2.12 12.93
CA CYS A 164 9.47 -0.68 12.66
C CYS A 164 10.30 0.20 13.61
N GLY A 165 10.85 -0.35 14.69
CA GLY A 165 11.50 0.43 15.75
C GLY A 165 13.00 0.19 15.87
N SER A 166 13.52 0.52 17.05
CA SER A 166 14.95 0.36 17.40
C SER A 166 15.37 -1.08 17.63
N GLY A 167 14.42 -2.03 17.63
CA GLY A 167 14.70 -3.46 17.72
C GLY A 167 15.11 -4.09 16.39
N SER A 168 14.94 -3.38 15.26
CA SER A 168 15.41 -3.85 13.95
C SER A 168 16.92 -3.68 13.80
N SER A 169 17.56 -4.60 13.06
CA SER A 169 18.94 -4.44 12.61
C SER A 169 19.13 -3.27 11.63
N GLU A 170 18.06 -2.86 10.95
CA GLU A 170 17.99 -1.65 10.13
C GLU A 170 16.79 -0.81 10.55
N PRO A 171 16.96 0.13 11.51
CA PRO A 171 15.86 0.94 12.01
C PRO A 171 15.15 1.70 10.90
N PHE A 172 13.82 1.73 10.96
CA PHE A 172 12.98 2.48 10.01
C PHE A 172 13.42 3.94 9.94
N GLN A 173 13.61 4.43 8.72
CA GLN A 173 14.00 5.82 8.46
C GLN A 173 12.81 6.58 7.90
N PRO A 174 12.20 7.51 8.67
CA PRO A 174 11.11 8.33 8.16
C PRO A 174 11.49 9.11 6.90
N ARG A 175 10.72 8.93 5.83
CA ARG A 175 10.81 9.61 4.53
C ARG A 175 9.82 10.76 4.46
N THR A 176 10.03 11.75 5.33
CA THR A 176 9.19 12.97 5.37
C THR A 176 9.27 13.80 4.09
N ASP A 177 10.26 13.54 3.23
CA ASP A 177 10.39 14.07 1.88
C ASP A 177 9.38 13.45 0.88
N LEU A 178 8.86 12.26 1.17
CA LEU A 178 7.86 11.53 0.37
C LEU A 178 6.48 11.51 1.04
N VAL A 179 6.43 11.28 2.35
CA VAL A 179 5.20 11.09 3.13
C VAL A 179 5.18 12.08 4.30
N ALA A 180 4.22 13.01 4.29
CA ALA A 180 4.09 13.96 5.39
C ALA A 180 3.74 13.24 6.70
N GLY A 181 4.54 13.48 7.76
CA GLY A 181 4.34 12.79 9.04
C GLY A 181 4.58 11.28 8.95
N ASP A 182 5.53 10.88 8.11
CA ASP A 182 5.84 9.48 7.82
C ASP A 182 6.07 8.64 9.08
N SER A 183 5.42 7.48 9.08
CA SER A 183 5.45 6.48 10.13
C SER A 183 5.44 5.09 9.50
N CYS A 184 5.76 4.08 10.30
CA CYS A 184 5.87 2.71 9.83
C CYS A 184 4.60 1.92 10.18
N GLY A 185 3.84 1.53 9.15
CA GLY A 185 2.88 0.44 9.23
C GLY A 185 3.58 -0.89 8.93
N GLN A 186 3.25 -1.97 9.64
CA GLN A 186 3.87 -3.28 9.39
C GLN A 186 2.86 -4.35 9.00
N PHE A 187 3.27 -5.21 8.07
CA PHE A 187 2.54 -6.41 7.69
C PHE A 187 3.47 -7.62 7.61
N PRO A 188 3.16 -8.78 8.22
CA PRO A 188 2.03 -9.04 9.11
C PRO A 188 1.96 -8.11 10.33
N PHE A 189 0.75 -7.90 10.86
CA PHE A 189 0.50 -6.88 11.89
C PHE A 189 1.25 -7.17 13.20
N ALA A 190 1.64 -6.12 13.91
CA ALA A 190 2.09 -6.21 15.30
C ALA A 190 1.01 -6.76 16.27
N ALA A 191 -0.23 -6.98 15.83
CA ALA A 191 -1.26 -7.68 16.60
C ALA A 191 -1.40 -9.17 16.23
N THR A 192 -0.40 -9.75 15.54
CA THR A 192 -0.41 -11.16 15.08
C THR A 192 0.87 -11.92 15.40
N HIS A 193 0.80 -13.22 15.67
CA HIS A 193 1.98 -14.07 15.97
C HIS A 193 2.96 -14.14 14.81
N GLU A 194 2.51 -13.87 13.59
CA GLU A 194 3.32 -13.81 12.38
C GLU A 194 4.05 -12.46 12.20
N GLY A 195 3.69 -11.43 12.98
CA GLY A 195 4.37 -10.14 12.97
C GLY A 195 5.69 -10.13 13.75
N GLY A 196 6.48 -9.07 13.59
CA GLY A 196 7.75 -8.91 14.31
C GLY A 196 8.97 -9.48 13.59
N THR A 197 8.89 -9.68 12.28
CA THR A 197 10.09 -9.94 11.48
C THR A 197 11.04 -8.75 11.53
N ASP A 198 12.34 -9.00 11.56
CA ASP A 198 13.35 -7.93 11.53
C ASP A 198 13.17 -7.02 10.29
N GLY A 199 13.08 -5.71 10.52
CA GLY A 199 12.82 -4.71 9.49
C GLY A 199 13.73 -4.78 8.26
N ALA A 200 15.01 -5.14 8.43
CA ALA A 200 15.97 -5.34 7.32
C ALA A 200 15.57 -6.47 6.34
N GLN A 201 14.71 -7.38 6.80
CA GLN A 201 14.18 -8.48 5.99
C GLN A 201 12.87 -8.10 5.29
N CYS A 202 12.27 -6.97 5.59
CA CYS A 202 10.99 -6.56 5.00
C CYS A 202 11.17 -5.85 3.66
N ALA A 203 10.15 -5.94 2.80
CA ALA A 203 9.97 -5.00 1.71
C ALA A 203 9.63 -3.62 2.31
N GLU A 204 10.21 -2.56 1.78
CA GLU A 204 9.91 -1.20 2.24
C GLU A 204 9.20 -0.45 1.11
N ILE A 205 7.99 0.02 1.38
CA ILE A 205 7.05 0.48 0.35
C ILE A 205 6.40 1.82 0.72
N VAL A 206 6.07 2.61 -0.30
CA VAL A 206 5.37 3.88 -0.20
C VAL A 206 4.10 3.80 -1.07
N PRO A 207 2.92 3.59 -0.46
CA PRO A 207 1.65 3.74 -1.15
C PRO A 207 1.38 5.20 -1.47
N ASN A 208 0.88 5.46 -2.68
CA ASN A 208 0.55 6.80 -3.16
C ASN A 208 -0.83 6.75 -3.81
N TYR A 209 -1.72 7.63 -3.36
CA TYR A 209 -3.06 7.72 -3.93
C TYR A 209 -3.09 8.75 -5.05
N SER A 210 -3.49 8.31 -6.24
CA SER A 210 -3.79 9.16 -7.39
C SER A 210 -5.25 9.01 -7.77
N SER A 211 -5.69 9.74 -8.80
CA SER A 211 -7.03 9.54 -9.36
C SER A 211 -7.22 8.18 -10.04
N GLY A 212 -6.12 7.49 -10.39
CA GLY A 212 -6.10 6.11 -10.88
C GLY A 212 -6.34 5.06 -9.79
N GLY A 213 -6.19 5.43 -8.52
CA GLY A 213 -6.25 4.54 -7.36
C GLY A 213 -4.93 4.54 -6.59
N TRP A 214 -4.58 3.38 -6.01
CA TRP A 214 -3.34 3.22 -5.26
C TRP A 214 -2.21 2.68 -6.14
N ASP A 215 -1.12 3.43 -6.20
CA ASP A 215 0.17 2.97 -6.69
C ASP A 215 1.08 2.65 -5.50
N VAL A 216 1.92 1.62 -5.61
CA VAL A 216 2.84 1.23 -4.52
C VAL A 216 4.28 1.19 -5.01
N TYR A 217 5.09 2.10 -4.49
CA TYR A 217 6.49 2.28 -4.82
C TYR A 217 7.38 1.52 -3.84
N LYS A 218 8.44 0.86 -4.31
CA LYS A 218 9.36 0.07 -3.48
C LYS A 218 10.66 0.86 -3.26
N LEU A 219 11.06 1.06 -2.00
CA LEU A 219 12.31 1.77 -1.67
C LEU A 219 13.54 0.85 -1.71
N ASN A 220 13.38 -0.41 -1.28
CA ASN A 220 14.46 -1.39 -1.26
C ASN A 220 14.14 -2.50 -2.27
N GLY A 221 15.15 -2.90 -3.07
CA GLY A 221 15.03 -3.69 -4.30
C GLY A 221 14.14 -4.96 -4.28
N GLU A 222 13.81 -5.40 -5.50
CA GLU A 222 12.64 -6.19 -5.93
C GLU A 222 12.47 -7.64 -5.46
N ASN A 223 12.74 -7.99 -4.21
CA ASN A 223 12.49 -9.37 -3.79
C ASN A 223 11.04 -9.54 -3.32
N SER A 224 10.16 -10.05 -4.20
CA SER A 224 8.83 -10.58 -3.83
C SER A 224 8.89 -11.71 -2.78
N ASN A 225 10.09 -12.21 -2.48
CA ASN A 225 10.37 -13.23 -1.46
C ASN A 225 10.57 -12.68 -0.04
N ARG A 226 10.19 -11.43 0.21
CA ARG A 226 10.26 -10.85 1.55
C ARG A 226 9.08 -11.39 2.41
N PRO A 227 9.31 -11.73 3.69
CA PRO A 227 8.27 -12.26 4.58
C PRO A 227 7.32 -11.18 5.13
N CYS A 228 7.73 -9.91 5.05
CA CYS A 228 7.02 -8.78 5.64
C CYS A 228 7.16 -7.52 4.78
N ALA A 229 6.34 -6.51 5.08
CA ALA A 229 6.40 -5.17 4.52
C ALA A 229 6.43 -4.10 5.63
N ARG A 230 7.27 -3.08 5.44
CA ARG A 230 7.24 -1.79 6.12
C ARG A 230 6.60 -0.78 5.18
N VAL A 231 5.49 -0.20 5.61
CA VAL A 231 4.68 0.73 4.86
C VAL A 231 4.96 2.13 5.38
N HIS A 232 5.49 2.99 4.52
CA HIS A 232 5.57 4.43 4.76
C HIS A 232 4.19 5.04 4.61
N ALA A 233 3.60 5.49 5.72
CA ALA A 233 2.26 6.05 5.77
C ALA A 233 2.18 7.16 6.83
N PRO A 234 1.33 8.19 6.67
CA PRO A 234 1.06 9.13 7.74
C PRO A 234 0.59 8.40 9.00
N LEU A 235 1.01 8.88 10.18
CA LEU A 235 0.64 8.27 11.46
C LEU A 235 -0.88 8.08 11.63
N ALA A 236 -1.68 9.01 11.13
CA ALA A 236 -3.14 8.93 11.19
C ALA A 236 -3.69 7.73 10.39
N ASP A 237 -3.10 7.42 9.23
CA ASP A 237 -3.53 6.31 8.38
C ASP A 237 -3.17 4.96 9.02
N VAL A 238 -1.99 4.87 9.68
CA VAL A 238 -1.58 3.69 10.46
C VAL A 238 -2.55 3.46 11.62
N GLN A 239 -2.85 4.50 12.40
CA GLN A 239 -3.80 4.44 13.52
C GLN A 239 -5.23 4.10 13.08
N SER A 240 -5.65 4.61 11.92
CA SER A 240 -6.94 4.25 11.31
C SER A 240 -7.01 2.76 10.99
N ALA A 241 -5.97 2.21 10.34
CA ALA A 241 -5.93 0.79 10.00
C ALA A 241 -5.86 -0.10 11.26
N GLU A 242 -5.13 0.31 12.30
CA GLU A 242 -5.11 -0.38 13.60
C GLU A 242 -6.47 -0.35 14.31
N THR A 243 -7.19 0.77 14.23
CA THR A 243 -8.54 0.90 14.78
C THR A 243 -9.49 -0.06 14.07
N GLN A 244 -9.47 -0.09 12.72
CA GLN A 244 -10.27 -1.03 11.92
C GLN A 244 -9.95 -2.49 12.25
N LEU A 245 -8.67 -2.82 12.46
CA LEU A 245 -8.24 -4.16 12.88
C LEU A 245 -8.81 -4.53 14.26
N SER A 246 -8.72 -3.62 15.24
CA SER A 246 -9.24 -3.82 16.60
C SER A 246 -10.77 -3.96 16.63
N GLU A 247 -11.49 -3.10 15.92
CA GLU A 247 -12.95 -3.21 15.73
C GLU A 247 -13.33 -4.50 15.01
N GLY A 248 -12.50 -4.92 14.05
CA GLY A 248 -12.58 -6.21 13.37
C GLY A 248 -12.50 -7.38 14.35
N PHE A 249 -11.49 -7.40 15.23
CA PHE A 249 -11.37 -8.43 16.28
C PHE A 249 -12.59 -8.44 17.20
N ALA A 250 -13.09 -7.27 17.61
CA ALA A 250 -14.27 -7.18 18.46
C ALA A 250 -15.54 -7.71 17.76
N SER A 251 -15.79 -7.28 16.52
CA SER A 251 -16.99 -7.63 15.74
C SER A 251 -17.01 -9.11 15.32
N GLN A 252 -15.85 -9.65 14.94
CA GLN A 252 -15.67 -11.05 14.55
C GLN A 252 -15.38 -11.97 15.75
N ARG A 253 -15.25 -11.38 16.94
CA ARG A 253 -14.89 -12.03 18.20
C ARG A 253 -13.63 -12.90 18.13
N VAL A 254 -12.61 -12.48 17.39
CA VAL A 254 -11.31 -13.19 17.32
C VAL A 254 -10.64 -13.05 18.67
N VAL A 255 -10.20 -14.14 19.32
CA VAL A 255 -9.45 -14.08 20.60
C VAL A 255 -7.99 -14.50 20.43
N GLU A 256 -7.20 -14.45 21.50
CA GLU A 256 -5.79 -14.87 21.49
C GLU A 256 -5.60 -16.25 20.86
N GLY A 257 -4.62 -16.38 19.96
CA GLY A 257 -4.29 -17.63 19.32
C GLY A 257 -5.28 -18.09 18.25
N GLU A 258 -6.35 -17.33 17.98
CA GLU A 258 -7.28 -17.66 16.91
C GLU A 258 -6.79 -17.18 15.55
N GLN A 259 -7.01 -18.05 14.57
CA GLN A 259 -6.76 -17.74 13.17
C GLN A 259 -7.88 -16.87 12.60
N PHE A 260 -7.52 -15.87 11.80
CA PHE A 260 -8.44 -14.99 11.09
C PHE A 260 -7.89 -14.64 9.71
N LYS A 261 -8.80 -14.25 8.80
CA LYS A 261 -8.44 -13.66 7.51
C LYS A 261 -8.65 -12.16 7.54
N VAL A 262 -7.96 -11.45 6.68
CA VAL A 262 -8.13 -10.02 6.45
C VAL A 262 -8.52 -9.79 5.00
N VAL A 263 -9.66 -9.12 4.82
CA VAL A 263 -10.11 -8.65 3.51
C VAL A 263 -9.94 -7.13 3.49
N ILE A 264 -9.15 -6.65 2.53
CA ILE A 264 -8.93 -5.22 2.34
C ILE A 264 -9.65 -4.79 1.06
N THR A 265 -10.63 -3.91 1.18
CA THR A 265 -11.38 -3.39 0.04
C THR A 265 -10.68 -2.14 -0.51
N SER A 266 -10.24 -2.19 -1.77
CA SER A 266 -9.66 -1.05 -2.49
C SER A 266 -10.71 -0.36 -3.37
N SER A 267 -10.43 0.89 -3.77
CA SER A 267 -11.07 1.51 -4.92
C SER A 267 -10.82 0.67 -6.19
N THR A 268 -11.75 0.76 -7.15
CA THR A 268 -11.56 0.15 -8.47
C THR A 268 -10.54 0.96 -9.26
N PRO A 269 -9.47 0.36 -9.80
CA PRO A 269 -8.49 1.08 -10.61
C PRO A 269 -9.19 1.77 -11.79
N GLN A 270 -8.82 3.02 -12.05
CA GLN A 270 -9.28 3.74 -13.23
C GLN A 270 -8.22 3.68 -14.33
N PRO A 271 -8.61 3.70 -15.62
CA PRO A 271 -7.66 3.86 -16.71
C PRO A 271 -6.82 5.13 -16.54
N GLN A 272 -5.53 5.01 -16.79
CA GLN A 272 -4.57 6.11 -16.68
C GLN A 272 -3.50 6.05 -17.77
N GLY A 273 -2.70 7.12 -17.89
CA GLY A 273 -1.57 7.17 -18.80
C GLY A 273 -0.60 6.01 -18.55
N ALA A 274 -0.01 5.46 -19.62
CA ALA A 274 0.76 4.22 -19.55
C ALA A 274 1.94 4.27 -18.57
N CYS A 275 2.58 5.43 -18.41
CA CYS A 275 3.67 5.63 -17.46
C CYS A 275 3.21 5.63 -16.01
N LEU A 276 1.94 5.98 -15.72
CA LEU A 276 1.38 5.88 -14.37
C LEU A 276 1.15 4.42 -13.99
N ASP A 277 0.63 3.62 -14.93
CA ASP A 277 0.41 2.18 -14.74
C ASP A 277 1.71 1.39 -14.56
N ASN A 278 2.83 1.89 -15.10
CA ASN A 278 4.08 1.14 -15.22
C ASN A 278 5.27 1.92 -14.68
N ALA A 279 5.20 2.32 -13.40
CA ALA A 279 6.34 2.93 -12.73
C ALA A 279 7.58 1.99 -12.75
N PRO A 280 8.73 2.44 -13.27
CA PRO A 280 9.93 1.62 -13.34
C PRO A 280 10.53 1.39 -11.95
N SER A 281 11.30 0.31 -11.83
CA SER A 281 12.02 -0.02 -10.60
C SER A 281 12.91 1.12 -10.09
N GLY A 282 12.79 1.46 -8.81
CA GLY A 282 13.50 2.58 -8.19
C GLY A 282 12.88 3.95 -8.47
N ALA A 283 11.70 4.03 -9.08
CA ALA A 283 10.90 5.24 -9.09
C ALA A 283 10.36 5.56 -7.70
N LEU A 284 10.31 6.85 -7.37
CA LEU A 284 9.74 7.38 -6.14
C LEU A 284 8.50 8.20 -6.46
N PRO A 285 7.47 8.19 -5.58
CA PRO A 285 6.25 8.96 -5.80
C PRO A 285 6.54 10.47 -5.86
N SER A 286 5.80 11.16 -6.71
CA SER A 286 5.84 12.60 -6.91
C SER A 286 4.41 13.08 -7.20
N ARG A 287 3.64 13.32 -6.13
CA ARG A 287 2.19 13.65 -6.20
C ARG A 287 1.44 12.64 -7.07
N ASP A 288 0.82 13.06 -8.17
CA ASP A 288 0.02 12.18 -9.02
C ASP A 288 0.86 11.29 -9.95
N GLY A 289 2.19 11.29 -9.82
CA GLY A 289 3.06 10.45 -10.63
C GLY A 289 4.33 10.08 -9.90
N TRP A 290 5.45 10.01 -10.62
CA TRP A 290 6.71 9.52 -10.06
C TRP A 290 7.94 10.11 -10.74
N ILE A 291 9.08 10.04 -10.05
CA ILE A 291 10.41 10.43 -10.54
C ILE A 291 11.40 9.31 -10.27
N ARG A 292 12.24 9.01 -11.26
CA ARG A 292 13.34 8.05 -11.16
C ARG A 292 14.63 8.72 -11.65
N ASN A 293 15.62 8.80 -10.76
CA ASN A 293 16.96 9.26 -11.09
C ASN A 293 17.92 8.08 -10.96
N THR A 294 18.70 7.82 -12.01
CA THR A 294 19.75 6.81 -11.98
C THR A 294 21.11 7.47 -11.99
N THR A 295 22.09 6.79 -11.41
CA THR A 295 23.48 7.21 -11.43
C THR A 295 24.37 6.12 -12.00
N GLU A 296 25.56 6.51 -12.42
CA GLU A 296 26.61 5.59 -12.85
C GLU A 296 27.91 5.87 -12.10
N PRO A 297 28.73 4.84 -11.81
CA PRO A 297 29.96 4.99 -11.05
C PRO A 297 31.05 5.71 -11.85
N ILE A 298 31.87 6.49 -11.15
CA ILE A 298 33.04 7.17 -11.71
C ILE A 298 34.23 7.09 -10.77
N ALA A 299 35.44 7.11 -11.35
CA ALA A 299 36.69 7.05 -10.59
C ALA A 299 36.93 8.29 -9.72
N HIS A 300 36.49 9.46 -10.16
CA HIS A 300 36.72 10.74 -9.48
C HIS A 300 35.50 11.66 -9.63
N THR A 301 34.93 12.14 -8.52
CA THR A 301 33.83 13.12 -8.54
C THR A 301 34.26 14.49 -9.07
N ASN A 302 35.54 14.82 -8.98
CA ASN A 302 36.16 15.96 -9.65
C ASN A 302 37.51 15.51 -10.21
N LYS A 303 37.68 15.50 -11.54
CA LYS A 303 38.87 14.93 -12.20
C LYS A 303 39.97 15.95 -12.48
N THR A 304 39.65 17.23 -12.44
CA THR A 304 40.57 18.33 -12.78
C THR A 304 41.18 19.02 -11.56
N THR A 305 40.73 18.66 -10.35
CA THR A 305 41.28 19.16 -9.08
C THR A 305 42.62 18.51 -8.75
N THR A 306 43.42 19.16 -7.89
CA THR A 306 44.68 18.60 -7.36
C THR A 306 44.68 18.59 -5.83
N PRO A 307 44.61 17.41 -5.17
CA PRO A 307 44.43 16.08 -5.78
C PRO A 307 43.04 15.91 -6.44
N PRO A 308 42.86 14.91 -7.34
CA PRO A 308 41.55 14.53 -7.83
C PRO A 308 40.60 14.16 -6.68
N GLY A 309 39.30 14.38 -6.89
CA GLY A 309 38.26 13.97 -5.96
C GLY A 309 38.19 12.45 -5.78
N PRO A 310 37.57 11.96 -4.69
CA PRO A 310 37.37 10.52 -4.48
C PRO A 310 36.43 9.93 -5.53
N GLY A 311 36.38 8.60 -5.60
CA GLY A 311 35.36 7.90 -6.39
C GLY A 311 33.95 8.19 -5.93
N GLY A 312 32.99 8.09 -6.84
CA GLY A 312 31.60 8.40 -6.58
C GLY A 312 30.69 8.01 -7.72
N THR A 313 29.60 8.74 -7.89
CA THR A 313 28.64 8.52 -8.99
C THR A 313 28.29 9.84 -9.68
N ARG A 314 27.91 9.78 -10.95
CA ARG A 314 27.33 10.90 -11.70
C ARG A 314 25.90 10.58 -12.11
N ALA A 315 25.09 11.60 -12.35
CA ALA A 315 23.74 11.42 -12.86
C ALA A 315 23.79 10.77 -14.26
N ALA A 316 23.02 9.72 -14.49
CA ALA A 316 23.04 8.94 -15.73
C ALA A 316 21.75 9.09 -16.54
N ALA A 317 20.61 9.15 -15.87
CA ALA A 317 19.32 9.44 -16.50
C ALA A 317 18.33 9.92 -15.45
N ALA A 318 17.40 10.75 -15.88
CA ALA A 318 16.24 11.12 -15.10
C ALA A 318 14.97 10.89 -15.92
N GLN A 319 14.01 10.20 -15.31
CA GLN A 319 12.71 9.89 -15.89
C GLN A 319 11.63 10.35 -14.93
N ALA A 320 10.53 10.84 -15.47
CA ALA A 320 9.36 11.17 -14.68
C ALA A 320 8.08 10.80 -15.43
N CYS A 321 7.07 10.41 -14.67
CA CYS A 321 5.69 10.42 -15.14
C CYS A 321 4.99 11.55 -14.41
N LEU A 322 4.64 12.60 -15.15
CA LEU A 322 4.05 13.82 -14.59
C LEU A 322 2.53 13.71 -14.69
N GLY A 323 1.86 13.49 -13.55
CA GLY A 323 0.40 13.48 -13.46
C GLY A 323 -0.20 14.89 -13.40
N LYS A 324 -1.51 14.98 -13.15
CA LYS A 324 -2.25 16.24 -13.15
C LYS A 324 -1.76 17.23 -12.10
N ASN A 325 -1.49 16.75 -10.89
CA ASN A 325 -0.88 17.54 -9.82
C ASN A 325 0.62 17.23 -9.78
N LEU A 326 1.43 18.24 -10.07
CA LEU A 326 2.89 18.14 -10.04
C LEU A 326 3.44 18.08 -8.62
N GLY A 327 4.51 17.31 -8.44
CA GLY A 327 5.31 17.23 -7.23
C GLY A 327 5.84 18.56 -6.71
N ASP A 328 6.07 18.63 -5.40
CA ASP A 328 6.85 19.72 -4.81
C ASP A 328 8.34 19.42 -5.08
N GLY A 329 8.99 20.23 -5.90
CA GLY A 329 10.45 20.14 -6.09
C GLY A 329 11.22 20.79 -4.94
N SER A 330 12.56 20.74 -5.03
CA SER A 330 13.43 21.38 -4.03
C SER A 330 14.59 22.12 -4.69
N ASP A 331 15.20 23.05 -3.98
CA ASP A 331 16.31 23.85 -4.51
C ASP A 331 17.55 23.00 -4.78
N ALA A 332 18.26 23.31 -5.87
CA ALA A 332 19.53 22.66 -6.19
C ALA A 332 20.66 23.20 -5.30
N VAL A 333 21.20 22.36 -4.43
CA VAL A 333 22.28 22.71 -3.50
C VAL A 333 23.40 21.66 -3.51
N GLY A 334 24.42 21.85 -2.68
CA GLY A 334 25.46 20.84 -2.45
C GLY A 334 26.66 20.89 -3.40
N ASP A 335 27.58 19.96 -3.21
CA ASP A 335 28.76 19.78 -4.06
C ASP A 335 28.53 18.54 -4.92
N ILE A 336 27.91 18.74 -6.08
CA ILE A 336 27.58 17.66 -7.02
C ILE A 336 28.82 17.23 -7.79
N THR A 337 28.79 16.03 -8.36
CA THR A 337 29.86 15.54 -9.24
C THR A 337 30.13 16.52 -10.37
N GLY A 338 31.42 16.85 -10.57
CA GLY A 338 31.92 17.80 -11.55
C GLY A 338 31.73 19.27 -11.17
N TRP A 339 31.22 19.59 -9.98
CA TRP A 339 30.97 20.98 -9.59
C TRP A 339 32.26 21.80 -9.49
N GLN A 340 33.31 21.25 -8.88
CA GLN A 340 34.60 21.93 -8.76
C GLN A 340 35.31 21.96 -10.12
N ASP A 341 35.19 20.92 -10.93
CA ASP A 341 35.69 20.91 -12.31
C ASP A 341 35.05 22.05 -13.13
N ALA A 342 33.74 22.27 -12.99
CA ALA A 342 33.04 23.34 -13.69
C ALA A 342 33.49 24.73 -13.22
N GLN A 343 33.75 24.89 -11.92
CA GLN A 343 34.30 26.13 -11.36
C GLN A 343 35.69 26.43 -11.93
N LEU A 344 36.58 25.44 -11.97
CA LEU A 344 37.93 25.59 -12.54
C LEU A 344 37.87 25.96 -14.04
N PHE A 345 36.99 25.30 -14.81
CA PHE A 345 36.80 25.62 -16.22
C PHE A 345 36.30 27.06 -16.40
N ARG A 346 35.26 27.46 -15.65
CA ARG A 346 34.74 28.84 -15.68
C ARG A 346 35.83 29.85 -15.34
N ASP A 347 36.57 29.63 -14.26
CA ASP A 347 37.57 30.58 -13.77
C ASP A 347 38.74 30.71 -14.74
N THR A 348 38.99 29.69 -15.56
CA THR A 348 40.01 29.73 -16.61
C THR A 348 39.53 30.44 -17.87
N PHE A 349 38.33 30.12 -18.35
CA PHE A 349 37.90 30.51 -19.71
C PHE A 349 36.84 31.62 -19.75
N SER A 350 36.12 31.86 -18.65
CA SER A 350 35.07 32.88 -18.58
C SER A 350 34.80 33.35 -17.13
N PRO A 351 35.80 34.02 -16.50
CA PRO A 351 35.70 34.45 -15.11
C PRO A 351 34.43 35.27 -14.82
N GLY A 352 33.83 35.04 -13.65
CA GLY A 352 32.63 35.77 -13.20
C GLY A 352 31.31 35.39 -13.88
N THR A 353 31.32 34.43 -14.81
CA THR A 353 30.08 33.93 -15.43
C THR A 353 29.34 32.95 -14.51
N GLY A 354 28.00 33.02 -14.46
CA GLY A 354 27.20 32.15 -13.59
C GLY A 354 27.21 30.68 -14.01
N LEU A 355 27.45 29.80 -13.04
CA LEU A 355 27.19 28.35 -13.14
C LEU A 355 25.92 28.02 -12.38
N ALA A 356 25.25 26.93 -12.76
CA ALA A 356 24.10 26.38 -12.07
C ALA A 356 24.25 24.88 -11.83
N ARG A 357 23.54 24.41 -10.82
CA ARG A 357 23.25 22.98 -10.63
C ARG A 357 21.96 22.72 -11.38
N CYS A 358 22.08 22.30 -12.64
CA CYS A 358 20.93 22.05 -13.49
C CYS A 358 20.20 20.81 -13.02
N HIS A 359 18.90 20.94 -12.82
CA HIS A 359 18.00 19.81 -12.64
C HIS A 359 17.82 19.05 -13.95
N LEU A 360 17.77 17.71 -13.91
CA LEU A 360 17.37 16.88 -15.05
C LEU A 360 15.84 16.82 -15.17
N ILE A 361 15.15 16.52 -14.06
CA ILE A 361 13.74 16.84 -13.85
C ILE A 361 13.69 18.15 -13.08
N ALA A 362 13.13 19.20 -13.66
CA ALA A 362 13.08 20.52 -13.03
C ALA A 362 12.34 20.54 -11.70
N ASN A 363 12.75 21.42 -10.78
CA ASN A 363 12.03 21.68 -9.52
C ASN A 363 10.54 21.99 -9.79
N ILE A 364 10.23 22.79 -10.82
CA ILE A 364 8.85 23.13 -11.19
C ILE A 364 8.00 21.93 -11.67
N LEU A 365 8.63 20.78 -11.90
CA LEU A 365 8.00 19.51 -12.28
C LEU A 365 8.08 18.46 -11.15
N GLY A 366 8.50 18.86 -9.94
CA GLY A 366 8.67 17.97 -8.77
C GLY A 366 10.09 17.45 -8.56
N GLY A 367 11.04 17.87 -9.40
CA GLY A 367 12.45 17.49 -9.28
C GLY A 367 13.07 17.90 -7.95
N LYS A 368 13.76 16.95 -7.30
CA LYS A 368 14.52 17.19 -6.07
C LYS A 368 15.94 17.64 -6.40
N GLY A 369 16.52 18.50 -5.56
CA GLY A 369 17.87 19.05 -5.71
C GLY A 369 18.66 19.15 -4.40
N GLN A 370 18.09 18.74 -3.26
CA GLN A 370 18.78 18.81 -1.97
C GLN A 370 19.62 17.56 -1.71
N LYS A 371 20.43 17.61 -0.64
CA LYS A 371 21.18 16.43 -0.17
C LYS A 371 20.29 15.48 0.61
N GLY A 372 19.37 16.02 1.40
CA GLY A 372 18.51 15.24 2.32
C GLY A 372 17.38 14.47 1.63
N ASP A 373 17.02 14.86 0.41
CA ASP A 373 15.96 14.21 -0.40
C ASP A 373 16.53 13.35 -1.54
N GLY A 374 17.85 13.08 -1.52
CA GLY A 374 18.54 12.35 -2.59
C GLY A 374 18.61 13.10 -3.93
N GLY A 375 18.22 14.37 -3.97
CA GLY A 375 18.13 15.20 -5.18
C GLY A 375 19.45 15.42 -5.91
N GLN A 376 20.61 15.16 -5.29
CA GLN A 376 21.91 15.25 -5.96
C GLN A 376 22.02 14.37 -7.22
N ASN A 377 21.28 13.26 -7.28
CA ASN A 377 21.24 12.36 -8.44
C ASN A 377 20.48 12.95 -9.64
N ASN A 378 19.72 14.02 -9.42
CA ASN A 378 18.96 14.75 -10.43
C ASN A 378 19.70 16.00 -10.91
N LEU A 379 20.97 16.19 -10.53
CA LEU A 379 21.71 17.42 -10.80
C LEU A 379 22.96 17.17 -11.65
N VAL A 380 23.24 18.11 -12.55
CA VAL A 380 24.52 18.20 -13.27
C VAL A 380 25.07 19.64 -13.26
N PRO A 381 26.40 19.82 -13.28
CA PRO A 381 26.99 21.14 -13.45
C PRO A 381 26.70 21.70 -14.84
N CYS A 382 26.29 22.96 -14.89
CA CYS A 382 25.92 23.59 -16.16
C CYS A 382 26.14 25.10 -16.15
N TRP A 383 26.09 25.70 -17.35
CA TRP A 383 26.01 27.15 -17.46
C TRP A 383 24.62 27.65 -17.03
N GLN A 384 24.60 28.73 -16.23
CA GLN A 384 23.35 29.39 -15.84
C GLN A 384 22.60 29.94 -17.06
N VAL A 385 23.32 30.54 -18.01
CA VAL A 385 22.78 30.99 -19.29
C VAL A 385 23.41 30.14 -20.39
N GLY A 386 22.60 29.44 -21.17
CA GLY A 386 23.02 28.36 -22.06
C GLY A 386 22.14 27.14 -21.83
N MET A 387 22.64 26.16 -21.07
CA MET A 387 21.90 24.92 -20.80
C MET A 387 20.73 25.11 -19.81
N ASN A 388 20.94 25.80 -18.67
CA ASN A 388 19.88 25.98 -17.67
C ASN A 388 18.76 26.90 -18.20
N THR A 389 19.11 28.17 -18.43
CA THR A 389 18.20 29.22 -18.90
C THR A 389 18.66 29.79 -20.24
N GLY A 390 17.76 30.42 -20.98
CA GLY A 390 18.02 30.91 -22.35
C GLY A 390 16.99 30.37 -23.33
N THR A 391 17.28 30.45 -24.62
CA THR A 391 16.41 29.91 -25.67
C THR A 391 17.26 29.47 -26.87
N PRO A 392 17.21 28.19 -27.27
CA PRO A 392 16.64 27.06 -26.53
C PRO A 392 17.51 26.68 -25.32
N SER A 393 16.87 26.25 -24.23
CA SER A 393 17.53 25.73 -23.02
C SER A 393 16.62 24.69 -22.37
N MET A 394 17.06 24.00 -21.31
CA MET A 394 16.22 23.04 -20.57
C MET A 394 14.90 23.71 -20.15
N ARG A 395 14.97 24.94 -19.64
CA ARG A 395 13.81 25.77 -19.27
C ARG A 395 12.74 25.88 -20.35
N THR A 396 13.14 25.90 -21.62
CA THR A 396 12.19 26.01 -22.75
C THR A 396 11.23 24.81 -22.77
N TYR A 397 11.77 23.61 -22.59
CA TYR A 397 11.01 22.35 -22.66
C TYR A 397 10.32 22.00 -21.34
N GLU A 398 10.93 22.35 -20.21
CA GLU A 398 10.30 22.26 -18.89
C GLU A 398 9.01 23.08 -18.82
N TRP A 399 9.00 24.30 -19.39
CA TRP A 399 7.80 25.11 -19.48
C TRP A 399 6.74 24.52 -20.41
N ALA A 400 7.14 23.82 -21.48
CA ALA A 400 6.19 23.11 -22.33
C ALA A 400 5.47 22.02 -21.53
N ALA A 401 6.20 21.22 -20.73
CA ALA A 401 5.63 20.20 -19.85
C ALA A 401 4.71 20.81 -18.78
N GLN A 402 5.17 21.85 -18.09
CA GLN A 402 4.36 22.52 -17.05
C GLN A 402 3.04 23.08 -17.63
N ARG A 403 3.09 23.71 -18.81
CA ARG A 403 1.90 24.25 -19.48
C ARG A 403 0.97 23.15 -19.97
N ALA A 404 1.52 22.02 -20.43
CA ALA A 404 0.72 20.88 -20.86
C ALA A 404 -0.08 20.29 -19.70
N VAL A 405 0.54 20.07 -18.52
CA VAL A 405 -0.16 19.58 -17.32
C VAL A 405 -1.21 20.58 -16.82
N ALA A 406 -0.87 21.87 -16.84
CA ALA A 406 -1.79 22.93 -16.42
C ALA A 406 -2.98 23.13 -17.37
N ASN A 407 -2.94 22.57 -18.57
CA ASN A 407 -4.03 22.68 -19.54
C ASN A 407 -5.31 22.03 -18.99
N ALA A 408 -6.46 22.69 -19.18
CA ALA A 408 -7.75 22.17 -18.73
C ALA A 408 -8.15 20.86 -19.42
N ALA A 409 -7.67 20.62 -20.65
CA ALA A 409 -7.86 19.39 -21.40
C ALA A 409 -6.90 18.25 -20.98
N PHE A 410 -5.97 18.51 -20.06
CA PHE A 410 -5.17 17.47 -19.41
C PHE A 410 -5.97 16.93 -18.24
N GLY A 411 -6.48 15.70 -18.39
CA GLY A 411 -7.33 15.04 -17.42
C GLY A 411 -6.59 14.60 -16.16
N PRO A 412 -7.32 14.19 -15.11
CA PRO A 412 -6.73 13.74 -13.85
C PRO A 412 -5.86 12.48 -14.01
N ASN A 413 -6.24 11.57 -14.92
CA ASN A 413 -5.53 10.33 -15.20
C ASN A 413 -4.61 10.40 -16.44
N ASP A 414 -4.45 11.59 -17.03
CA ASP A 414 -3.47 11.79 -18.10
C ASP A 414 -2.08 11.98 -17.48
N ALA A 415 -1.05 11.70 -18.26
CA ALA A 415 0.33 11.80 -17.83
C ALA A 415 1.26 12.37 -18.90
N ILE A 416 2.42 12.87 -18.49
CA ILE A 416 3.54 13.13 -19.38
C ILE A 416 4.69 12.22 -18.99
N PHE A 417 5.06 11.30 -19.88
CA PHE A 417 6.33 10.61 -19.76
C PHE A 417 7.45 11.55 -20.21
N TYR A 418 8.30 11.95 -19.28
CA TYR A 418 9.38 12.92 -19.47
C TYR A 418 10.73 12.24 -19.20
N GLN A 419 11.72 12.52 -20.03
CA GLN A 419 13.07 11.98 -19.89
C GLN A 419 14.14 13.05 -20.13
N ALA A 420 15.21 13.00 -19.34
CA ALA A 420 16.42 13.78 -19.53
C ALA A 420 17.66 12.89 -19.32
N ILE A 421 18.49 12.77 -20.35
CA ILE A 421 19.68 11.92 -20.36
C ILE A 421 20.91 12.81 -20.61
N PRO A 422 21.80 12.97 -19.61
CA PRO A 422 23.08 13.62 -19.81
C PRO A 422 23.95 12.86 -20.82
N ASP A 423 24.58 13.59 -21.72
CA ASP A 423 25.52 13.07 -22.70
C ASP A 423 26.95 13.37 -22.25
N TYR A 424 27.73 12.33 -21.98
CA TYR A 424 29.10 12.42 -21.48
C TYR A 424 30.09 12.02 -22.57
N ARG A 425 31.21 12.75 -22.65
CA ARG A 425 32.27 12.50 -23.63
C ARG A 425 32.85 11.08 -23.54
N ASP A 426 33.05 10.62 -22.31
CA ASP A 426 33.64 9.32 -21.98
C ASP A 426 33.24 8.86 -20.56
N ASP A 427 33.68 7.67 -20.18
CA ASP A 427 33.46 7.05 -18.87
C ASP A 427 34.13 7.81 -17.70
N THR A 428 35.12 8.66 -17.98
CA THR A 428 35.80 9.50 -16.98
C THR A 428 35.13 10.85 -16.76
N SER A 429 34.20 11.26 -17.63
CA SER A 429 33.64 12.61 -17.64
C SER A 429 32.81 12.92 -16.39
N THR A 430 33.05 14.06 -15.77
CA THR A 430 32.32 14.49 -14.55
C THR A 430 31.20 15.48 -14.87
N ILE A 431 31.27 16.15 -16.01
CA ILE A 431 30.33 17.15 -16.50
C ILE A 431 29.83 16.70 -17.88
N PRO A 432 28.52 16.70 -18.16
CA PRO A 432 28.02 16.33 -19.48
C PRO A 432 28.28 17.43 -20.52
N GLN A 433 28.48 17.02 -21.77
CA GLN A 433 28.59 17.90 -22.93
C GLN A 433 27.25 18.49 -23.34
N GLY A 434 26.16 17.85 -22.96
CA GLY A 434 24.80 18.30 -23.20
C GLY A 434 23.80 17.35 -22.56
N ILE A 435 22.52 17.61 -22.75
CA ILE A 435 21.43 16.75 -22.29
C ILE A 435 20.48 16.50 -23.46
N THR A 436 20.10 15.24 -23.66
CA THR A 436 18.98 14.88 -24.54
C THR A 436 17.71 14.81 -23.71
N MET A 437 16.67 15.54 -24.12
CA MET A 437 15.38 15.55 -23.45
C MET A 437 14.27 15.08 -24.39
N SER A 438 13.25 14.42 -23.86
CA SER A 438 12.04 14.07 -24.61
C SER A 438 10.82 14.04 -23.70
N ALA A 439 9.63 14.27 -24.28
CA ALA A 439 8.38 14.16 -23.54
C ALA A 439 7.22 13.71 -24.42
N THR A 440 6.40 12.79 -23.90
CA THR A 440 5.18 12.27 -24.55
C THR A 440 4.00 12.46 -23.61
N VAL A 441 2.90 13.04 -24.12
CA VAL A 441 1.62 13.05 -23.42
C VAL A 441 0.95 11.70 -23.63
N GLU A 442 0.56 11.05 -22.54
CA GLU A 442 -0.14 9.77 -22.51
C GLU A 442 -1.50 9.98 -21.86
N ARG A 443 -2.55 9.57 -22.55
CA ARG A 443 -3.93 9.79 -22.13
C ARG A 443 -4.51 8.56 -21.45
N ALA A 444 -5.48 8.79 -20.57
CA ALA A 444 -6.22 7.72 -19.90
C ALA A 444 -6.98 6.79 -20.87
N ASP A 445 -7.27 7.24 -22.09
CA ASP A 445 -7.90 6.43 -23.14
C ASP A 445 -6.91 5.53 -23.92
N GLY A 446 -5.63 5.56 -23.53
CA GLY A 446 -4.55 4.79 -24.15
C GLY A 446 -3.90 5.48 -25.36
N THR A 447 -4.35 6.68 -25.75
CA THR A 447 -3.70 7.45 -26.82
C THR A 447 -2.43 8.14 -26.32
N SER A 448 -1.46 8.36 -27.22
CA SER A 448 -0.23 9.08 -26.90
C SER A 448 0.19 10.01 -28.04
N GLN A 449 0.86 11.10 -27.68
CA GLN A 449 1.39 12.06 -28.64
C GLN A 449 2.67 12.74 -28.12
N PRO A 450 3.69 12.95 -28.95
CA PRO A 450 4.88 13.71 -28.54
C PRO A 450 4.50 15.12 -28.10
N LEU A 451 4.96 15.54 -26.93
CA LEU A 451 4.94 16.94 -26.52
C LEU A 451 6.10 17.69 -27.17
N PHE A 452 7.27 17.07 -27.14
CA PHE A 452 8.44 17.44 -27.93
C PHE A 452 9.28 16.17 -28.22
N PRO A 453 9.95 16.10 -29.38
CA PRO A 453 10.78 14.95 -29.74
C PRO A 453 12.07 14.93 -28.92
N ASP A 454 13.00 14.04 -29.25
CA ASP A 454 14.36 14.11 -28.71
C ASP A 454 15.01 15.44 -29.10
N VAL A 455 15.33 16.26 -28.10
CA VAL A 455 15.98 17.56 -28.25
C VAL A 455 17.30 17.54 -27.51
N TYR A 456 18.38 17.91 -28.21
CA TYR A 456 19.72 18.00 -27.62
C TYR A 456 20.03 19.43 -27.20
N ILE A 457 20.45 19.61 -25.95
CA ILE A 457 20.76 20.91 -25.36
C ILE A 457 22.25 20.91 -24.97
N PRO A 458 23.11 21.62 -25.72
CA PRO A 458 24.53 21.64 -25.43
C PRO A 458 24.83 22.38 -24.12
N ASN A 459 25.82 21.91 -23.38
CA ASN A 459 26.30 22.54 -22.15
C ASN A 459 27.27 23.70 -22.42
N THR A 460 26.90 24.57 -23.35
CA THR A 460 27.69 25.73 -23.81
C THR A 460 27.27 27.01 -23.11
N LYS A 461 28.16 28.01 -23.11
CA LYS A 461 27.84 29.34 -22.55
C LYS A 461 26.94 30.09 -23.54
N GLY A 462 25.67 30.25 -23.19
CA GLY A 462 24.64 30.75 -24.10
C GLY A 462 24.48 29.88 -25.35
N ASP A 463 23.80 30.42 -26.37
CA ASP A 463 23.60 29.78 -27.67
C ASP A 463 24.77 30.07 -28.63
N THR A 464 26.01 29.94 -28.14
CA THR A 464 27.21 30.30 -28.91
C THR A 464 27.91 29.09 -29.51
N GLY A 465 27.62 27.87 -29.04
CA GLY A 465 28.39 26.67 -29.35
C GLY A 465 29.81 26.66 -28.75
N LEU A 466 30.22 27.72 -28.04
CA LEU A 466 31.54 27.86 -27.44
C LEU A 466 31.50 27.56 -25.94
N LEU A 467 32.67 27.24 -25.39
CA LEU A 467 32.87 27.02 -23.95
C LEU A 467 31.95 25.93 -23.39
N ASN A 468 31.94 24.76 -24.02
CA ASN A 468 31.21 23.61 -23.51
C ASN A 468 31.86 23.09 -22.22
N LEU A 469 31.12 23.03 -21.10
CA LEU A 469 31.66 22.59 -19.80
C LEU A 469 32.09 21.13 -19.77
N GLY A 470 31.49 20.28 -20.60
CA GLY A 470 31.76 18.83 -20.62
C GLY A 470 32.79 18.41 -21.66
N ASN A 471 33.39 19.34 -22.41
CA ASN A 471 34.30 19.03 -23.52
C ASN A 471 35.76 19.37 -23.24
#